data_AF-A0A4P8HES6-F1
#
_entry.id   AF-A0A4P8HES6-F1
#
_cell.length_a   1.000
_cell.length_b   1.000
_cell.length_c   1.000
_cell.angle_alpha   90.00
_cell.angle_beta   90.00
_cell.angle_gamma   90.00
#
_symmetry.space_group_name_H-M   'P 1'
#
loop_
_entity.id
_entity.type
_entity.pdbx_description
1 polymer ?
#
loop_
_entity_poly.entity_id
_entity_poly.type
_entity_poly.pdbx_seq_one_letter_code
_entity_poly.pdbx_strand_id
1 'polypeptide(L)'
;MRRTSKGRNPIAKRWIYWRRRYSNPTRRDWLLLICLLWILASAALSLVDFRLGGIALAACPLALAGLRAMPSPWGEIWINRSRGVDMATMVLVAVLLLSLTVTVPNV
;
A
#
# COMPACT_ATOMS: atom_id res chain seq x y z
N MET A 1 30.11 17.55 40.19
CA MET A 1 28.67 17.39 39.83
C MET A 1 28.55 16.67 38.48
N ARG A 2 28.15 15.39 38.46
CA ARG A 2 27.87 14.66 37.21
C ARG A 2 26.52 15.12 36.66
N ARG A 3 26.51 15.82 35.51
CA ARG A 3 25.28 16.08 34.74
C ARG A 3 24.75 14.75 34.22
N THR A 4 23.75 14.18 34.90
CA THR A 4 22.89 13.17 34.31
C THR A 4 22.05 13.87 33.25
N SER A 5 22.52 13.81 32.00
CA SER A 5 21.67 14.13 30.85
C SER A 5 20.46 13.20 30.91
N LYS A 6 19.34 13.70 31.41
CA LYS A 6 18.04 13.01 31.40
C LYS A 6 17.69 12.81 29.92
N GLY A 7 18.09 11.68 29.37
CA GLY A 7 17.87 11.35 27.96
C GLY A 7 16.39 11.48 27.66
N ARG A 8 16.04 12.08 26.51
CA ARG A 8 14.63 12.23 26.09
C ARG A 8 13.89 10.89 26.22
N ASN A 9 12.69 10.92 26.82
CA ASN A 9 11.81 9.77 26.95
C ASN A 9 11.60 9.06 25.60
N PRO A 10 11.43 7.73 25.57
CA PRO A 10 11.33 6.95 24.33
C PRO A 10 10.17 7.43 23.44
N ILE A 11 9.06 7.87 24.04
CA ILE A 11 7.92 8.45 23.31
C ILE A 11 8.31 9.75 22.60
N ALA A 12 9.05 10.65 23.28
CA ALA A 12 9.52 11.89 22.67
C ALA A 12 10.51 11.64 21.54
N LYS A 13 11.40 10.64 21.68
CA LYS A 13 12.29 10.21 20.59
C LYS A 13 11.50 9.67 19.40
N ARG A 14 10.51 8.80 19.64
CA ARG A 14 9.66 8.22 18.61
C ARG A 14 8.81 9.28 17.90
N TRP A 15 8.28 10.24 18.64
CA TRP A 15 7.54 11.39 18.09
C TRP A 15 8.44 12.27 17.21
N ILE A 16 9.64 12.62 17.69
CA ILE A 16 10.59 13.42 16.89
C ILE A 16 11.02 12.65 15.63
N TYR A 17 11.27 11.35 15.74
CA TYR A 17 11.56 10.49 14.60
C TYR A 17 10.40 10.48 13.61
N TRP A 18 9.18 10.23 14.08
CA TRP A 18 7.96 10.28 13.26
C TRP A 18 7.82 11.62 12.55
N ARG A 19 7.89 12.72 13.30
CA ARG A 19 7.74 14.07 12.76
C ARG A 19 8.78 14.36 11.68
N ARG A 20 10.04 13.97 11.88
CA ARG A 20 11.12 14.16 10.89
C ARG A 20 10.98 13.24 9.68
N ARG A 21 10.49 12.01 9.86
CA ARG A 21 10.34 11.03 8.78
C ARG A 21 9.19 11.42 7.85
N TYR A 22 8.04 11.81 8.41
CA TYR A 22 6.84 12.13 7.64
C TYR A 22 6.74 13.61 7.22
N SER A 23 7.63 14.49 7.70
CA SER A 23 7.74 15.84 7.15
C SER A 23 8.35 15.88 5.75
N ASN A 24 9.05 14.82 5.33
CA ASN A 24 9.63 14.67 3.99
C ASN A 24 9.23 13.30 3.40
N PRO A 25 7.95 13.11 3.03
CA PRO A 25 7.46 11.83 2.52
C PRO A 25 8.16 11.46 1.21
N THR A 26 8.55 10.20 1.11
CA THR A 26 9.13 9.63 -0.12
C THR A 26 8.03 9.22 -1.10
N ARG A 27 8.37 8.99 -2.37
CA ARG A 27 7.40 8.51 -3.38
C ARG A 27 6.67 7.24 -2.95
N ARG A 28 7.36 6.35 -2.22
CA ARG A 28 6.79 5.14 -1.63
C ARG A 28 5.67 5.46 -0.63
N ASP A 29 5.86 6.46 0.22
CA ASP A 29 4.88 6.81 1.25
C ASP A 29 3.58 7.34 0.63
N TRP A 30 3.71 8.15 -0.42
CA TRP A 30 2.56 8.62 -1.21
C TRP A 30 1.83 7.48 -1.92
N LEU A 31 2.54 6.52 -2.49
CA LEU A 31 1.90 5.36 -3.12
C LEU A 31 1.18 4.48 -2.11
N LEU A 32 1.76 4.26 -0.93
CA LEU A 32 1.08 3.53 0.14
C LEU A 32 -0.20 4.25 0.59
N LEU A 33 -0.16 5.59 0.67
CA LEU A 33 -1.36 6.38 0.96
C LEU A 33 -2.42 6.24 -0.13
N ILE A 34 -2.03 6.29 -1.42
CA ILE A 34 -2.94 6.08 -2.54
C ILE A 34 -3.56 4.68 -2.48
N CYS A 35 -2.77 3.64 -2.20
CA CYS A 35 -3.29 2.28 -2.02
C CYS A 35 -4.28 2.19 -0.86
N LEU A 36 -4.02 2.86 0.26
CA LEU A 36 -4.93 2.91 1.40
C LEU A 36 -6.26 3.57 1.03
N LEU A 37 -6.20 4.73 0.37
CA LEU A 37 -7.39 5.44 -0.12
C LEU A 37 -8.16 4.60 -1.14
N TRP A 38 -7.46 3.87 -2.01
CA TRP A 38 -8.07 2.95 -2.97
C TRP A 38 -8.84 1.84 -2.28
N ILE A 39 -8.25 1.20 -1.26
CA ILE A 39 -8.93 0.16 -0.48
C ILE A 39 -10.18 0.72 0.21
N LEU A 40 -10.10 1.93 0.79
CA LEU A 40 -11.26 2.59 1.40
C LEU A 40 -12.35 2.89 0.36
N ALA A 41 -11.98 3.35 -0.83
CA ALA A 41 -12.92 3.59 -1.92
C ALA A 41 -13.57 2.29 -2.41
N SER A 42 -12.80 1.21 -2.57
CA SER A 42 -13.33 -0.13 -2.90
C SER A 42 -14.30 -0.63 -1.83
N ALA A 43 -13.99 -0.43 -0.55
CA ALA A 43 -14.89 -0.77 0.55
C ALA A 43 -16.19 0.05 0.50
N ALA A 44 -16.10 1.36 0.25
CA ALA A 44 -17.28 2.22 0.08
C ALA A 44 -18.14 1.77 -1.13
N LEU A 45 -17.53 1.42 -2.26
CA LEU A 45 -18.23 0.88 -3.43
C LEU A 45 -18.94 -0.43 -3.12
N SER A 46 -18.36 -1.28 -2.28
CA SER A 46 -18.97 -2.56 -1.89
C SER A 46 -20.30 -2.43 -1.13
N LEU A 47 -20.57 -1.25 -0.54
CA LEU A 47 -21.85 -0.94 0.11
C LEU A 47 -22.97 -0.68 -0.91
N VAL A 48 -22.62 -0.28 -2.13
CA VAL A 48 -23.57 -0.02 -3.22
C VAL A 48 -23.69 -1.25 -4.12
N ASP A 49 -22.56 -1.79 -4.54
CA ASP A 49 -22.46 -2.97 -5.39
C ASP A 49 -21.19 -3.75 -5.03
N PHE A 50 -21.39 -4.95 -4.51
CA PHE A 50 -20.31 -5.85 -4.11
C PHE A 50 -19.34 -6.13 -5.27
N ARG A 51 -19.85 -6.29 -6.50
CA ARG A 51 -19.03 -6.57 -7.68
C ARG A 51 -18.17 -5.38 -8.04
N LEU A 52 -18.73 -4.17 -8.04
CA LEU A 52 -17.95 -2.96 -8.29
C LEU A 52 -16.86 -2.77 -7.24
N GLY A 53 -17.17 -2.98 -5.96
CA GLY A 53 -16.19 -2.92 -4.88
C GLY A 53 -15.06 -3.94 -5.04
N GLY A 54 -15.40 -5.19 -5.36
CA GLY A 54 -14.43 -6.26 -5.58
C GLY A 54 -13.57 -6.07 -6.82
N ILE A 55 -14.14 -5.63 -7.94
CA ILE A 55 -13.39 -5.27 -9.16
C ILE A 55 -12.44 -4.13 -8.88
N ALA A 56 -12.91 -3.06 -8.22
CA ALA A 56 -12.07 -1.94 -7.84
C ALA A 56 -10.92 -2.39 -6.92
N LEU A 57 -11.18 -3.27 -5.95
CA LEU A 57 -10.17 -3.79 -5.04
C LEU A 57 -9.10 -4.61 -5.79
N ALA A 58 -9.51 -5.45 -6.74
CA ALA A 58 -8.61 -6.26 -7.54
C ALA A 58 -7.75 -5.44 -8.52
N ALA A 59 -8.27 -4.30 -8.98
CA ALA A 59 -7.52 -3.38 -9.84
C ALA A 59 -6.29 -2.78 -9.13
N CYS A 60 -6.31 -2.63 -7.81
CA CYS A 60 -5.21 -2.07 -7.03
C CYS A 60 -3.90 -2.90 -7.15
N PRO A 61 -3.87 -4.20 -6.79
CA PRO A 61 -2.66 -5.02 -6.97
C PRO A 61 -2.27 -5.15 -8.45
N LEU A 62 -3.23 -5.18 -9.38
CA LEU A 62 -2.93 -5.19 -10.81
C LEU A 62 -2.19 -3.92 -11.26
N ALA A 63 -2.64 -2.75 -10.81
CA ALA A 63 -1.99 -1.47 -11.07
C ALA A 63 -0.58 -1.41 -10.45
N LEU A 64 -0.40 -1.97 -9.25
CA LEU A 64 0.92 -2.09 -8.61
C LEU A 64 1.86 -3.02 -9.40
N ALA A 65 1.36 -4.11 -9.96
CA ALA A 65 2.13 -4.98 -10.85
C ALA A 65 2.57 -4.22 -12.12
N GLY A 66 1.68 -3.41 -12.69
CA GLY A 66 1.97 -2.54 -13.82
C GLY A 66 3.03 -1.48 -13.48
N LEU A 67 2.89 -0.81 -12.34
CA LEU A 67 3.88 0.14 -11.84
C LEU A 67 5.26 -0.52 -11.65
N ARG A 68 5.27 -1.76 -11.14
CA ARG A 68 6.48 -2.55 -10.97
C ARG A 68 7.11 -2.96 -12.29
N ALA A 69 6.33 -3.07 -13.37
CA ALA A 69 6.82 -3.33 -14.73
C ALA A 69 7.50 -2.11 -15.38
N MET A 70 7.15 -0.89 -14.96
CA MET A 70 7.67 0.34 -15.56
C MET A 70 9.19 0.52 -15.33
N PRO A 71 9.93 1.17 -16.24
CA PRO A 71 11.35 1.46 -16.03
C PRO A 71 11.61 2.35 -14.79
N SER A 72 12.89 2.50 -14.44
CA SER A 72 13.32 3.45 -13.41
C SER A 72 12.79 4.86 -13.73
N PRO A 73 12.31 5.62 -12.74
CA PRO A 73 12.37 5.37 -11.29
C PRO A 73 11.17 4.61 -10.72
N TRP A 74 10.12 4.37 -11.50
CA TRP A 74 8.83 3.87 -10.98
C TRP A 74 8.89 2.39 -10.61
N GLY A 75 9.58 1.59 -11.42
CA GLY A 75 9.81 0.19 -11.13
C GLY A 75 10.67 -0.07 -9.90
N GLU A 76 11.41 0.93 -9.40
CA GLU A 76 12.40 0.81 -8.34
C GLU A 76 11.93 1.42 -7.01
N ILE A 77 10.63 1.70 -6.87
CA ILE A 77 10.12 2.33 -5.63
C ILE A 77 10.23 1.38 -4.42
N TRP A 78 10.21 0.08 -4.66
CA TRP A 78 10.39 -0.98 -3.67
C TRP A 78 11.48 -1.95 -4.15
N ILE A 79 12.72 -1.73 -3.69
CA ILE A 79 13.95 -2.40 -4.17
C ILE A 79 14.27 -3.69 -3.39
N ASN A 80 13.59 -3.96 -2.26
CA ASN A 80 13.99 -5.02 -1.32
C ASN A 80 13.64 -6.46 -1.75
N ARG A 81 13.14 -6.70 -2.98
CA ARG A 81 12.69 -8.02 -3.41
C ARG A 81 12.82 -8.25 -4.91
N SER A 82 12.80 -9.53 -5.31
CA SER A 82 12.83 -9.94 -6.71
C SER A 82 11.61 -9.41 -7.47
N ARG A 83 11.89 -8.64 -8.54
CA ARG A 83 10.89 -7.93 -9.34
C ARG A 83 9.83 -8.87 -9.93
N GLY A 84 10.26 -9.99 -10.49
CA GLY A 84 9.37 -10.98 -11.10
C GLY A 84 8.40 -11.62 -10.09
N VAL A 85 8.89 -11.97 -8.90
CA VAL A 85 8.05 -12.57 -7.85
C VAL A 85 7.03 -11.57 -7.33
N ASP A 86 7.42 -10.31 -7.14
CA ASP A 86 6.49 -9.26 -6.73
C ASP A 86 5.35 -9.10 -7.75
N MET A 87 5.70 -8.97 -9.03
CA MET A 87 4.71 -8.83 -10.10
C MET A 87 3.78 -10.05 -10.19
N ALA A 88 4.35 -11.26 -10.17
CA ALA A 88 3.57 -12.49 -10.22
C ALA A 88 2.62 -12.60 -9.02
N THR A 89 3.08 -12.26 -7.82
CA THR A 89 2.24 -12.28 -6.61
C THR A 89 1.10 -11.27 -6.73
N MET A 90 1.39 -10.05 -7.17
CA MET A 90 0.37 -9.00 -7.34
C MET A 90 -0.68 -9.38 -8.39
N VAL A 91 -0.26 -9.92 -9.54
CA VAL A 91 -1.18 -10.40 -10.58
C VAL A 91 -2.02 -11.57 -10.06
N LEU A 92 -1.41 -12.54 -9.37
CA LEU A 92 -2.12 -13.69 -8.80
C LEU A 92 -3.18 -13.24 -7.78
N VAL A 93 -2.83 -12.30 -6.89
CA VAL A 93 -3.79 -11.72 -5.94
C VAL A 93 -4.93 -11.01 -6.68
N ALA A 94 -4.64 -10.22 -7.72
CA ALA A 94 -5.67 -9.56 -8.53
C ALA A 94 -6.64 -10.56 -9.16
N VAL A 95 -6.11 -11.63 -9.77
CA VAL A 95 -6.93 -12.70 -10.38
C VAL A 95 -7.79 -13.40 -9.34
N LEU A 96 -7.23 -13.75 -8.18
CA LEU A 96 -7.99 -14.39 -7.10
C LEU A 96 -9.13 -13.49 -6.60
N LEU A 97 -8.87 -12.19 -6.42
CA LEU A 97 -9.89 -11.22 -6.01
C LEU A 97 -10.99 -11.08 -7.05
N LEU A 98 -10.64 -10.98 -8.35
CA LEU A 98 -11.63 -10.95 -9.43
C LEU A 98 -12.46 -12.22 -9.47
N SER A 99 -11.83 -13.39 -9.40
CA SER A 99 -12.52 -14.68 -9.38
C SER A 99 -13.51 -14.75 -8.22
N LEU A 100 -13.07 -14.42 -7.01
CA LEU A 100 -13.95 -14.36 -5.84
C LEU A 100 -15.13 -13.41 -6.08
N THR A 101 -14.86 -12.21 -6.57
CA THR A 101 -15.88 -11.19 -6.85
C THR A 101 -16.96 -11.68 -7.82
N VAL A 102 -16.57 -12.42 -8.86
CA VAL A 102 -17.50 -12.92 -9.89
C VAL A 102 -18.25 -14.18 -9.42
N THR A 103 -17.62 -15.01 -8.58
CA THR A 103 -18.24 -16.24 -8.05
C THR A 103 -19.25 -16.01 -6.94
N VAL A 104 -19.17 -14.87 -6.24
CA VAL A 104 -20.15 -14.54 -5.20
C VAL A 104 -21.49 -14.22 -5.87
N PRO A 105 -22.57 -14.93 -5.51
CA PRO A 105 -23.90 -14.65 -6.05
C PRO A 105 -24.36 -13.26 -5.57
N ASN A 106 -24.98 -12.50 -6.48
CA ASN A 106 -25.70 -11.29 -6.10
C ASN A 106 -26.98 -11.75 -5.39
N VAL A 107 -27.01 -11.62 -4.06
CA VAL A 107 -28.20 -11.85 -3.24
C VAL A 107 -29.03 -10.57 -3.15
#